data_AF-A0A2V2UDJ4-F1
#
_entry.id   AF-A0A2V2UDJ4-F1
#
_cell.length_a   1.000
_cell.length_b   1.000
_cell.length_c   1.000
_cell.angle_alpha   90.00
_cell.angle_beta   90.00
_cell.angle_gamma   90.00
#
_symmetry.space_group_name_H-M   'P 1'
#
loop_
_entity.id
_entity.type
_entity.pdbx_description
1 polymer ?
#
loop_
_entity_poly.entity_id
_entity_poly.type
_entity_poly.pdbx_seq_one_letter_code
_entity_poly.pdbx_strand_id
1 'polypeptide(L)' 'MASKAGMPYEQLVVDRILNVLGMNSTRAALSDAPKSRLAIGHMNGHRFL' A
#
# COMPACT_ATOMS: atom_id res chain seq x y z
N MET A 1 -14.51 11.10 -13.86
CA MET A 1 -14.53 10.74 -12.43
C MET A 1 -13.29 11.31 -11.77
N ALA A 2 -13.41 12.47 -11.13
CA ALA A 2 -12.40 12.99 -10.22
C ALA A 2 -13.00 12.86 -8.81
N SER A 3 -12.25 12.27 -7.88
CA SER A 3 -12.64 12.14 -6.48
C SER A 3 -13.08 13.51 -5.94
N LYS A 4 -14.24 13.60 -5.28
CA LYS A 4 -14.74 14.86 -4.66
C LYS A 4 -13.74 15.55 -3.72
N ALA A 5 -12.68 14.84 -3.34
CA ALA A 5 -11.61 15.31 -2.49
C ALA A 5 -10.56 16.20 -3.20
N GLY A 6 -10.57 16.29 -4.54
CA GLY A 6 -9.62 17.12 -5.29
C GLY A 6 -8.16 16.62 -5.23
N MET A 7 -7.95 15.33 -4.90
CA MET A 7 -6.63 14.73 -4.73
C MET A 7 -6.60 13.27 -5.24
N PRO A 8 -5.41 12.74 -5.57
CA PRO A 8 -5.25 11.34 -5.96
C PRO A 8 -5.75 10.38 -4.87
N TYR A 9 -6.24 9.21 -5.29
CA TYR A 9 -6.81 8.22 -4.37
C TYR A 9 -5.77 7.73 -3.34
N GLU A 10 -4.55 7.49 -3.78
CA GLU A 10 -3.45 7.03 -2.91
C GLU A 10 -3.16 8.05 -1.83
N GLN A 11 -3.12 9.34 -2.19
CA GLN A 11 -2.91 10.43 -1.24
C GLN A 11 -4.08 10.54 -0.26
N LEU A 12 -5.32 10.40 -0.75
CA LEU A 12 -6.53 10.39 0.09
C LEU A 12 -6.48 9.29 1.16
N VAL A 13 -6.08 8.08 0.79
CA VAL A 13 -6.00 6.93 1.71
C VAL A 13 -4.89 7.12 2.74
N VAL A 14 -3.71 7.58 2.30
CA VAL A 14 -2.59 7.87 3.21
C VAL A 14 -3.00 8.91 4.25
N ASP A 15 -3.55 10.04 3.80
CA ASP A 15 -3.80 11.19 4.66
C ASP A 15 -4.98 10.96 5.62
N ARG A 16 -6.07 10.34 5.14
CA ARG A 16 -7.31 10.23 5.90
C ARG A 16 -7.50 8.92 6.65
N ILE A 17 -6.71 7.89 6.36
CA ILE A 17 -6.84 6.56 6.97
C ILE A 17 -5.51 6.16 7.61
N LEU A 18 -4.45 6.00 6.81
CA LEU A 18 -3.23 5.38 7.31
C LEU A 18 -2.56 6.23 8.39
N ASN A 19 -2.43 7.54 8.17
CA ASN A 19 -1.83 8.43 9.16
C ASN A 19 -2.72 8.57 10.39
N VAL A 20 -4.03 8.68 10.21
CA VAL A 20 -5.02 8.81 11.30
C VAL A 20 -4.99 7.60 12.23
N LEU A 21 -4.85 6.40 11.67
CA LEU A 21 -4.83 5.14 12.42
C LEU A 21 -3.42 4.70 12.84
N GLY A 22 -2.38 5.49 12.54
CA GLY A 22 -0.99 5.14 12.85
C GLY A 22 -0.46 3.92 12.07
N MET A 23 -1.01 3.63 10.89
CA MET A 23 -0.66 2.48 10.05
C MET A 23 0.63 2.72 9.25
N ASN A 24 1.74 3.01 9.94
CA ASN A 24 3.00 3.48 9.35
C ASN A 24 3.71 2.46 8.44
N SER A 25 3.30 1.17 8.49
CA SER A 25 3.84 0.09 7.65
C SER A 25 2.93 -0.30 6.47
N THR A 26 1.77 0.32 6.33
CA THR A 26 0.84 0.05 5.23
C THR A 26 1.14 1.00 4.06
N ARG A 27 1.16 0.47 2.84
CA ARG A 27 1.52 1.21 1.63
C ARG A 27 0.73 0.68 0.44
N ALA A 28 0.34 1.56 -0.48
CA ALA A 28 -0.21 1.17 -1.79
C ALA A 28 0.91 0.73 -2.76
N ALA A 29 2.09 1.34 -2.65
CA ALA A 29 3.28 0.98 -3.41
C ALA A 29 4.50 0.90 -2.48
N LEU A 30 5.37 -0.08 -2.69
CA LEU A 30 6.56 -0.32 -1.87
C LEU A 30 7.79 0.32 -2.50
N SER A 31 8.50 1.14 -1.72
CA SER A 31 9.90 1.52 -2.00
C SER A 31 10.84 0.34 -1.73
N ASP A 32 12.12 0.44 -2.08
CA ASP A 32 13.04 -0.71 -2.03
C ASP A 32 13.27 -1.27 -0.62
N ALA A 33 13.35 -0.41 0.39
CA ALA A 33 13.57 -0.85 1.77
C ALA A 33 12.49 -1.82 2.29
N PRO A 34 11.17 -1.52 2.23
CA PRO A 34 10.15 -2.43 2.73
C PRO A 34 9.93 -3.67 1.85
N LYS A 35 10.41 -3.73 0.59
CA LYS A 35 10.33 -4.94 -0.25
C LYS A 35 11.04 -6.13 0.39
N SER A 36 12.13 -5.89 1.14
CA SER A 36 12.85 -6.95 1.87
C SER A 36 12.00 -7.68 2.91
N ARG A 37 10.92 -7.04 3.39
CA ARG A 37 9.97 -7.61 4.36
C ARG A 37 8.68 -8.09 3.71
N LEU A 38 8.55 -7.97 2.39
CA LEU A 38 7.36 -8.42 1.68
C LEU A 38 7.36 -9.95 1.65
N ALA A 39 6.23 -10.55 2.01
CA ALA A 39 6.08 -11.99 1.93
C ALA A 39 6.16 -12.46 0.47
N ILE A 40 6.80 -13.62 0.28
CA ILE A 40 6.86 -14.30 -1.01
C ILE A 40 5.46 -14.83 -1.37
N GLY A 41 4.98 -14.48 -2.55
CA GLY A 41 3.72 -14.99 -3.06
C GLY A 41 3.83 -16.47 -3.43
N HIS A 42 2.73 -17.22 -3.28
CA HIS A 42 2.64 -18.60 -3.72
C HIS A 42 1.34 -18.79 -4.51
N MET A 43 1.44 -19.43 -5.68
CA MET A 43 0.32 -19.72 -6.58
C MET A 43 0.36 -21.20 -6.94
N ASN A 44 -0.74 -21.92 -6.70
CA ASN A 44 -0.85 -23.38 -6.94
C ASN A 44 0.26 -24.20 -6.25
N GLY A 45 0.70 -23.79 -5.06
CA GLY A 45 1.78 -24.48 -4.33
C GLY A 45 3.19 -24.14 -4.81
N HIS A 46 3.34 -23.27 -5.82
CA HIS A 46 4.63 -22.82 -6.32
C HIS A 46 4.91 -21.37 -5.94
N ARG A 47 6.19 -21.04 -5.73
CA ARG A 47 6.63 -19.66 -5.51
C ARG A 47 6.29 -18.78 -6.71
N PHE A 48 5.70 -17.62 -6.45
CA PHE A 48 5.32 -16.61 -7.44
C PHE A 48 5.52 -15.21 -6.82
N LEU A 49 6.46 -14.42 -7.37
CA LEU A 49 7.08 -13.19 -6.83
C LEU A 49 8.28 -13.40 -5.87
#